data_AF-A0A7V8XRP2-F1
#
_entry.id   AF-A0A7V8XRP2-F1
#
_cell.length_a   1.000
_cell.length_b   1.000
_cell.length_c   1.000
_cell.angle_alpha   90.00
_cell.angle_beta   90.00
_cell.angle_gamma   90.00
#
_symmetry.space_group_name_H-M   'P 1'
#
loop_
_entity.id
_entity.type
_entity.pdbx_description
1 polymer ?
#
loop_
_entity_poly.entity_id
_entity_poly.type
_entity_poly.pdbx_seq_one_letter_code
_entity_poly.pdbx_strand_id
1 'polypeptide(L)' 'MTFEERGNETLVVMHDLYPSKEALDGAIASGSTGGFSETFDQLDEVLITLGASVGRS' A
#
# COMPACT_ATOMS: atom_id res chain seq x y z
N MET A 1 4.99 4.98 -6.85
CA MET A 1 4.61 3.59 -6.52
C MET A 1 4.91 2.71 -7.73
N THR A 2 5.42 1.51 -7.49
CA THR A 2 5.66 0.48 -8.52
C THR A 2 5.05 -0.85 -8.10
N PHE A 3 4.72 -1.67 -9.08
CA PHE A 3 4.15 -3.01 -8.91
C PHE A 3 5.00 -4.00 -9.68
N GLU A 4 5.42 -5.07 -9.01
CA GLU A 4 6.22 -6.14 -9.60
C GLU A 4 5.54 -7.48 -9.35
N GLU A 5 5.36 -8.27 -10.40
CA GLU A 5 4.86 -9.63 -10.28
C GLU A 5 5.93 -10.55 -9.65
N ARG A 6 5.52 -11.33 -8.65
CA ARG A 6 6.35 -12.34 -7.99
C ARG A 6 5.58 -13.65 -7.87
N GLY A 7 5.39 -14.30 -9.02
CA GLY A 7 4.64 -15.56 -9.08
C GLY A 7 3.15 -15.35 -8.79
N ASN A 8 2.68 -15.83 -7.64
CA ASN A 8 1.29 -15.64 -7.21
C ASN A 8 1.07 -14.38 -6.36
N GLU A 9 2.11 -13.58 -6.16
CA GLU A 9 2.06 -12.36 -5.36
C GLU A 9 2.48 -11.14 -6.20
N THR A 10 2.14 -9.94 -5.72
CA THR A 10 2.60 -8.67 -6.30
C THR A 10 3.35 -7.88 -5.24
N LEU A 11 4.62 -7.57 -5.50
CA LEU A 11 5.36 -6.63 -4.66
C LEU A 11 4.96 -5.20 -5.01
N VAL A 12 4.49 -4.46 -4.01
CA VAL A 12 4.20 -3.02 -4.12
C VAL A 12 5.30 -2.25 -3.42
N VAL A 13 5.98 -1.34 -4.15
CA VAL A 13 6.96 -0.42 -3.56
C VAL A 13 6.43 1.00 -3.67
N MET A 14 6.32 1.69 -2.53
CA MET A 14 5.89 3.08 -2.48
C MET A 14 7.03 3.98 -2.02
N HIS A 15 7.33 4.98 -2.85
CA HIS A 15 8.26 6.05 -2.52
C HIS A 15 7.46 7.32 -2.31
N ASP A 16 7.44 7.79 -1.08
CA ASP A 16 6.88 9.08 -0.72
C ASP A 16 8.00 10.12 -0.67
N LEU A 17 7.99 11.06 -1.61
CA LEU A 17 9.06 12.02 -1.80
C LEU A 17 8.66 13.37 -1.24
N TYR A 18 9.50 13.88 -0.34
CA TYR A 18 9.30 15.17 0.31
C TYR A 18 10.25 16.22 -0.28
N PRO A 19 9.78 17.47 -0.45
CA PRO A 19 10.61 18.55 -1.02
C PRO A 19 11.75 18.99 -0.09
N SER A 20 11.67 18.69 1.21
CA SER A 20 12.72 18.95 2.19
C SER A 20 12.67 17.95 3.35
N LYS A 21 13.75 17.90 4.14
CA LYS A 21 13.79 17.11 5.36
C LYS A 21 12.75 17.57 6.38
N GLU A 22 12.51 18.88 6.51
CA GLU A 22 11.51 19.40 7.44
C GLU A 22 10.09 18.94 7.07
N ALA A 23 9.78 18.84 5.76
CA ALA A 23 8.50 18.31 5.30
C ALA A 23 8.35 16.83 5.63
N LEU A 24 9.43 16.04 5.48
CA LEU A 24 9.44 14.62 5.89
C LEU A 24 9.26 14.48 7.41
N ASP A 25 10.03 15.24 8.20
CA ASP A 25 9.95 15.18 9.67
C ASP A 25 8.54 15.58 10.15
N GLY A 26 7.90 16.56 9.50
CA GLY A 26 6.51 16.94 9.75
C GLY A 26 5.50 15.84 9.42
N ALA A 27 5.69 15.11 8.32
CA ALA A 27 4.82 14.00 7.93
C ALA A 27 4.98 12.77 8.84
N ILE A 28 6.19 12.51 9.32
CA ILE A 28 6.45 11.49 10.35
C ILE A 28 5.77 11.91 11.66
N ALA A 29 5.94 13.17 12.08
CA ALA A 29 5.35 13.67 13.32
C ALA A 29 3.81 13.68 13.30
N SER A 30 3.20 13.92 12.14
CA SER A 30 1.73 13.84 11.97
C SER A 30 1.21 12.42 11.86
N GLY A 31 2.09 11.41 11.77
CA GLY A 31 1.73 10.01 11.56
C GLY A 31 1.28 9.71 10.13
N SER A 32 1.43 10.65 9.18
CA SER A 32 1.02 10.48 7.78
C SER A 32 1.79 9.36 7.07
N THR A 33 2.96 8.96 7.58
CA THR A 33 3.75 7.86 7.03
C THR A 33 3.43 6.50 7.67
N GLY A 34 2.54 6.44 8.68
CA GLY A 34 2.36 5.29 9.57
C GLY A 34 1.11 4.43 9.35
N GLY A 35 0.21 4.77 8.42
CA GLY A 35 -1.07 4.07 8.21
C GLY A 35 -1.05 2.95 7.16
N PHE A 36 0.12 2.66 6.57
CA PHE A 36 0.16 1.77 5.40
C PHE A 36 -0.12 0.31 5.75
N SER A 37 0.31 -0.19 6.91
CA SER A 37 0.02 -1.57 7.34
C SER A 37 -1.49 -1.85 7.37
N GLU A 38 -2.26 -1.01 8.06
CA GLU A 38 -3.72 -1.16 8.13
C GLU A 38 -4.39 -1.05 6.76
N THR A 39 -3.87 -0.16 5.90
CA THR A 39 -4.39 0.00 4.53
C THR A 39 -4.14 -1.25 3.69
N PHE A 40 -2.98 -1.90 3.83
CA PHE A 40 -2.66 -3.14 3.14
C PHE A 40 -3.47 -4.33 3.69
N ASP A 41 -3.70 -4.40 5.00
CA ASP A 41 -4.58 -5.43 5.59
C ASP A 41 -6.02 -5.31 5.04
N GLN A 42 -6.54 -4.08 4.90
CA GLN A 42 -7.85 -3.86 4.28
C GLN A 42 -7.85 -4.21 2.79
N LEU A 43 -6.74 -3.97 2.09
CA LEU A 43 -6.59 -4.34 0.69
C LEU A 43 -6.65 -5.86 0.51
N ASP A 44 -6.07 -6.64 1.42
CA ASP A 44 -6.14 -8.11 1.38
C ASP A 44 -7.60 -8.61 1.42
N GLU A 45 -8.42 -8.05 2.31
CA GLU A 45 -9.85 -8.38 2.40
C GLU A 45 -10.61 -8.03 1.11
N VAL A 46 -10.28 -6.89 0.49
CA VAL A 46 -10.86 -6.48 -0.81
C VAL A 46 -10.42 -7.42 -1.93
N LEU A 47 -9.15 -7.81 -1.97
CA LEU A 47 -8.61 -8.73 -2.98
C LEU A 47 -9.23 -10.12 -2.85
N ILE A 48 -9.43 -10.62 -1.63
CA ILE A 48 -10.16 -11.87 -1.37
C ILE A 48 -11.59 -11.76 -1.92
N THR A 49 -12.29 -10.67 -1.62
CA THR A 49 -13.66 -10.44 -2.10
C THR A 49 -13.73 -10.36 -3.62
N LEU A 50 -12.77 -9.68 -4.25
CA LEU A 50 -12.70 -9.55 -5.70
C LEU A 50 -12.34 -10.89 -6.37
N GLY A 51 -11.38 -11.64 -5.83
CA GLY A 51 -11.03 -12.98 -6.31
C GLY A 51 -12.20 -13.97 -6.20
N ALA A 52 -12.99 -13.89 -5.13
CA ALA A 52 -14.22 -14.66 -4.96
C ALA A 52 -15.31 -14.30 -5.99
N SER A 53 -15.31 -13.07 -6.51
CA SER A 53 -16.23 -12.65 -7.59
C SER A 53 -15.77 -13.14 -8.98
N VAL A 54 -14.45 -13.17 -9.22
CA VAL A 54 -13.87 -13.64 -10.50
C VAL A 54 -14.07 -15.15 -10.69
N GLY A 55 -14.04 -15.94 -9.61
CA GLY A 55 -14.30 -17.39 -9.66
C GLY A 55 -15.76 -17.81 -9.85
N ARG A 56 -16.72 -16.86 -9.87
CA ARG A 56 -18.16 -17.12 -10.08
C ARG A 56 -18.67 -16.79 -11.49
N SER A 57 -17.79 -16.42 -12.41
CA SER A 57 -18.14 -16.12 -13.81
C SER A 57 -17.92 -17.30 -14.75
#